data_AF-A0A0C2CDE1-F1
#
_entry.id   AF-A0A0C2CDE1-F1
#
_cell.length_a   1.000
_cell.length_b   1.000
_cell.length_c   1.000
_cell.angle_alpha   90.00
_cell.angle_beta   90.00
_cell.angle_gamma   90.00
#
_symmetry.space_group_name_H-M   'P 1'
#
loop_
_entity.id
_entity.type
_entity.pdbx_description
1 polymer ?
#
loop_
_entity_poly.entity_id
_entity_poly.type
_entity_poly.pdbx_seq_one_letter_code
_entity_poly.pdbx_strand_id
1 'polypeptide(L)'
;GSAGTSLVSIRVLDANDNFPVFYPTQYNITVREGYKPSGPLVVLSATDGDEGIFGEVHFHLKSGDRALFEVNEKSGEVFLKKGLTRGRHELTVQAKDGSGSPSEEP
;
A
#
# COMPACT_ATOMS: atom_id res chain seq x y z
N GLY A 1 33.03 2.32 2.40
CA GLY A 1 31.65 2.82 2.29
C GLY A 1 30.73 1.72 2.75
N SER A 2 29.90 1.96 3.76
CA SER A 2 29.00 0.94 4.27
C SER A 2 27.81 0.84 3.33
N ALA A 3 27.72 -0.26 2.57
CA ALA A 3 26.49 -0.60 1.88
C ALA A 3 25.40 -0.84 2.94
N GLY A 4 24.48 0.11 3.07
CA GLY A 4 23.32 0.00 3.95
C GLY A 4 22.10 -0.60 3.26
N THR A 5 21.16 -1.12 4.04
CA THR A 5 19.81 -1.44 3.58
C THR A 5 18.78 -0.65 4.37
N SER A 6 17.65 -0.39 3.74
CA SER A 6 16.49 0.25 4.33
C SER A 6 15.34 -0.74 4.35
N LEU A 7 14.69 -0.87 5.51
CA LEU A 7 13.51 -1.71 5.66
C LEU A 7 12.26 -0.84 5.50
N VAL A 8 11.39 -1.21 4.57
CA VAL A 8 10.08 -0.57 4.38
C VAL A 8 9.01 -1.58 4.79
N SER A 9 8.31 -1.30 5.88
CA SER A 9 7.20 -2.09 6.39
C SER A 9 5.89 -1.39 6.05
N ILE A 10 5.04 -2.04 5.26
CA ILE A 10 3.76 -1.51 4.79
C ILE A 10 2.66 -2.33 5.43
N ARG A 11 1.81 -1.66 6.21
CA ARG A 11 0.58 -2.22 6.75
C ARG A 11 -0.59 -1.73 5.92
N VAL A 12 -1.42 -2.66 5.45
CA VAL A 12 -2.67 -2.32 4.77
C VAL A 12 -3.80 -2.43 5.79
N LEU A 13 -4.60 -1.37 5.92
CA LEU A 13 -5.79 -1.34 6.73
C LEU A 13 -7.01 -1.33 5.82
N ASP A 14 -7.94 -2.24 6.10
CA ASP A 14 -9.26 -2.19 5.51
C ASP A 14 -10.08 -1.05 6.13
N ALA A 15 -10.86 -0.35 5.32
CA ALA A 15 -11.70 0.76 5.75
C ALA A 15 -13.16 0.37 6.02
N ASN A 16 -13.58 -0.85 5.69
CA ASN A 16 -14.96 -1.33 5.71
C ASN A 16 -15.11 -2.58 6.62
N ASP A 17 -16.22 -2.69 7.34
CA ASP A 17 -16.53 -3.85 8.19
C ASP A 17 -17.13 -5.03 7.38
N ASN A 18 -17.19 -4.91 6.05
CA ASN A 18 -17.54 -5.96 5.09
C ASN A 18 -16.42 -6.10 4.07
N PHE A 19 -16.28 -7.31 3.47
CA PHE A 19 -15.30 -7.68 2.44
C PHE A 19 -14.96 -6.50 1.49
N PRO A 20 -13.67 -6.30 1.15
CA PRO A 20 -12.63 -7.32 0.86
C PRO A 20 -11.75 -7.79 2.04
N VAL A 21 -11.24 -9.03 1.95
CA VAL A 21 -10.18 -9.54 2.84
C VAL A 21 -8.82 -9.25 2.23
N PHE A 22 -8.07 -8.30 2.81
CA PHE A 22 -6.69 -8.06 2.42
C PHE A 22 -5.77 -9.19 2.85
N TYR A 23 -5.10 -9.82 1.89
CA TYR A 23 -4.04 -10.78 2.19
C TYR A 23 -2.86 -10.65 1.22
N PRO A 24 -1.62 -10.42 1.71
CA PRO A 24 -1.26 -10.20 3.12
C PRO A 24 -1.59 -8.78 3.62
N THR A 25 -1.90 -8.64 4.91
CA THR A 25 -2.12 -7.33 5.56
C THR A 25 -0.82 -6.56 5.87
N GLN A 26 0.32 -7.22 5.69
CA GLN A 26 1.63 -6.63 5.93
C GLN A 26 2.66 -7.06 4.88
N TYR A 27 3.36 -6.09 4.32
CA TYR A 27 4.44 -6.27 3.37
C TYR A 27 5.74 -5.73 4.00
N ASN A 28 6.81 -6.52 3.96
CA ASN A 28 8.13 -6.09 4.43
C ASN A 28 9.12 -6.17 3.28
N ILE A 29 9.63 -5.02 2.86
CA ILE A 29 10.48 -4.88 1.69
C ILE A 29 11.84 -4.37 2.14
N THR A 30 12.91 -5.05 1.75
CA THR A 30 14.27 -4.58 1.99
C THR A 30 14.80 -3.92 0.73
N VAL A 31 15.07 -2.62 0.80
CA VAL A 31 15.58 -1.81 -0.31
C VAL A 31 17.05 -1.49 -0.05
N ARG A 32 17.89 -1.53 -1.08
CA ARG A 32 19.30 -1.13 -0.94
C ARG A 32 19.40 0.39 -0.79
N GLU A 33 20.33 0.85 0.05
CA GLU A 33 20.64 2.28 0.15
C GLU A 33 21.04 2.84 -1.22
N GLY A 34 20.52 4.02 -1.56
CA GLY A 34 20.79 4.65 -2.85
C GLY A 34 19.99 4.07 -4.02
N TYR A 35 19.03 3.16 -3.76
CA TYR A 35 18.06 2.75 -4.77
C TYR A 35 17.30 3.98 -5.28
N LYS A 36 17.33 4.18 -6.60
CA LYS A 36 16.67 5.30 -7.26
C LYS A 36 15.26 4.89 -7.72
N PRO A 37 14.30 5.82 -7.73
CA PRO A 37 12.98 5.59 -8.32
C PRO A 37 13.12 5.05 -9.75
N SER A 38 12.77 3.79 -9.95
CA SER A 38 12.82 3.15 -11.28
C SER A 38 11.59 2.29 -11.57
N GLY A 39 10.68 2.16 -10.60
CA GLY A 39 9.47 1.37 -10.68
C GLY A 39 8.78 1.25 -9.32
N PRO A 40 7.70 0.47 -9.21
CA PRO A 40 7.03 0.20 -7.95
C PRO A 40 7.92 -0.66 -7.05
N LEU A 41 7.90 -0.37 -5.74
CA LEU A 41 8.52 -1.19 -4.70
C LEU A 41 7.73 -2.47 -4.46
N VAL A 42 6.39 -2.35 -4.51
CA VAL A 42 5.44 -3.45 -4.35
C VAL A 42 4.13 -3.07 -5.00
N VAL A 43 3.34 -4.07 -5.39
CA VAL A 43 1.95 -3.92 -5.78
C VAL A 43 1.10 -4.50 -4.67
N LEU A 44 0.26 -3.67 -4.05
CA LEU A 44 -0.70 -4.12 -3.06
C LEU A 44 -1.83 -4.85 -3.78
N SER A 45 -2.15 -6.06 -3.33
CA SER A 45 -3.28 -6.82 -3.86
C SER A 45 -4.43 -6.79 -2.85
N ALA A 46 -5.61 -6.42 -3.36
CA ALA A 46 -6.89 -6.58 -2.71
C ALA A 46 -7.68 -7.58 -3.53
N THR A 47 -8.36 -8.52 -2.89
CA THR A 47 -9.37 -9.35 -3.57
C THR A 47 -10.68 -9.08 -2.88
N ASP A 48 -11.57 -8.39 -3.58
CA ASP A 48 -12.97 -8.37 -3.20
C ASP A 48 -13.64 -9.65 -3.69
N GLY A 49 -14.59 -10.15 -2.89
CA GLY A 49 -15.27 -11.41 -3.17
C GLY A 49 -16.20 -11.32 -4.39
N ASP A 50 -16.49 -10.10 -4.87
CA ASP A 50 -17.42 -9.85 -5.95
C ASP A 50 -16.71 -9.63 -7.31
N GLU A 51 -17.18 -10.32 -8.35
CA GLU A 51 -16.71 -10.11 -9.73
C GLU A 51 -17.26 -8.80 -10.33
N GLY A 52 -16.38 -7.95 -10.86
CA GLY A 52 -16.75 -6.81 -11.72
C GLY A 52 -16.54 -5.43 -11.09
N ILE A 53 -17.28 -4.43 -11.57
CA ILE A 53 -17.20 -3.01 -11.18
C ILE A 53 -17.50 -2.73 -9.69
N PHE A 54 -17.94 -3.74 -8.94
CA PHE A 54 -18.19 -3.67 -7.50
C PHE A 54 -16.96 -4.02 -6.64
N GLY A 55 -15.87 -4.49 -7.26
CA GLY A 55 -14.59 -4.76 -6.57
C GLY A 55 -13.50 -3.70 -6.83
N GLU A 56 -13.85 -2.48 -7.25
CA GLU A 56 -12.86 -1.41 -7.44
C GLU A 56 -12.39 -0.89 -6.08
N VAL A 57 -11.14 -1.23 -5.73
CA VAL A 57 -10.50 -0.84 -4.48
C VAL A 57 -9.59 0.37 -4.71
N HIS A 58 -9.80 1.41 -3.91
CA HIS A 58 -8.98 2.62 -3.91
C HIS A 58 -7.97 2.61 -2.76
N PHE A 59 -6.70 2.81 -3.07
CA PHE A 59 -5.59 2.82 -2.12
C PHE A 59 -5.14 4.24 -1.77
N HIS A 60 -4.95 4.50 -0.47
CA HIS A 60 -4.52 5.80 0.03
C HIS A 60 -3.46 5.66 1.12
N LEU A 61 -2.38 6.44 1.03
CA LEU A 61 -1.37 6.49 2.07
C LEU A 61 -1.91 7.26 3.30
N LYS A 62 -2.36 6.50 4.31
CA LYS A 62 -2.92 6.99 5.58
C LYS A 62 -1.84 7.51 6.52
N SER A 63 -0.69 6.82 6.60
CA SER A 63 0.47 7.25 7.39
C SER A 63 1.78 6.82 6.73
N GLY A 64 2.84 7.58 6.96
CA GLY A 64 4.14 7.39 6.34
C GLY A 64 4.71 8.70 5.79
N ASP A 65 5.97 8.65 5.34
CA ASP A 65 6.62 9.82 4.75
C ASP A 65 6.13 10.04 3.31
N ARG A 66 5.13 10.91 3.14
CA ARG A 66 4.57 11.30 1.84
C ARG A 66 5.55 12.04 0.92
N ALA A 67 6.68 12.52 1.44
CA ALA A 67 7.74 13.10 0.62
C ALA A 67 8.66 12.02 0.02
N LEU A 68 8.65 10.82 0.59
CA LEU A 68 9.43 9.66 0.13
C LEU A 68 8.58 8.62 -0.59
N PHE A 69 7.33 8.43 -0.21
CA PHE A 69 6.48 7.36 -0.72
C PHE A 69 5.17 7.88 -1.29
N GLU A 70 4.69 7.21 -2.33
CA GLU A 70 3.36 7.39 -2.89
C GLU A 70 2.74 6.03 -3.21
N VAL A 71 1.40 5.99 -3.25
CA VAL A 71 0.65 4.81 -3.67
C VAL A 71 -0.27 5.23 -4.82
N ASN A 72 -0.31 4.42 -5.88
CA ASN A 72 -1.28 4.59 -6.94
C ASN A 72 -2.65 4.11 -6.43
N GLU A 73 -3.62 5.02 -6.51
CA GLU A 73 -4.96 4.80 -5.98
C GLU A 73 -5.66 3.60 -6.61
N LYS A 74 -5.48 3.34 -7.91
CA LYS A 74 -6.21 2.29 -8.63
C LYS A 74 -5.43 0.99 -8.74
N SER A 75 -4.10 1.06 -8.95
CA SER A 75 -3.29 -0.15 -9.14
C SER A 75 -2.71 -0.72 -7.85
N GLY A 76 -2.75 0.02 -6.73
CA GLY A 76 -2.13 -0.40 -5.48
C GLY A 76 -0.59 -0.39 -5.51
N GLU A 77 0.01 0.12 -6.58
CA GLU A 77 1.47 0.21 -6.71
C GLU A 77 2.04 1.25 -5.75
N VAL A 78 2.97 0.84 -4.90
CA VAL A 78 3.69 1.74 -3.98
C VAL A 78 5.03 2.14 -4.60
N PHE A 79 5.26 3.44 -4.76
CA PHE A 79 6.45 3.99 -5.37
C PHE A 79 7.30 4.76 -4.37
N LEU A 80 8.57 4.89 -4.74
CA LEU A 80 9.53 5.74 -4.06
C LEU A 80 9.71 7.04 -4.86
N LYS A 81 9.57 8.20 -4.21
CA LYS A 81 9.74 9.52 -4.84
C LYS A 81 11.19 9.99 -4.84
N LYS A 82 11.98 9.55 -3.86
CA LYS A 82 13.38 9.93 -3.65
C LYS A 82 14.16 8.75 -3.09
N GLY A 83 15.45 8.67 -3.39
CA GLY A 83 16.29 7.57 -2.89
C GLY A 83 16.26 7.45 -1.37
N LEU A 84 16.24 6.20 -0.88
CA LEU A 84 16.27 5.91 0.55
C LEU A 84 17.69 5.96 1.09
N THR A 85 17.82 6.53 2.28
CA THR A 85 18.98 6.37 3.16
C THR A 85 18.76 5.15 4.07
N ARG A 86 19.83 4.56 4.60
CA ARG A 86 19.73 3.46 5.57
C ARG A 86 18.80 3.83 6.74
N GLY A 87 17.80 2.98 6.98
CA GLY A 87 16.78 3.23 8.01
C GLY A 87 15.61 2.26 8.00
N ARG A 88 14.61 2.51 8.84
CA ARG A 88 13.33 1.79 8.85
C ARG A 88 12.20 2.77 8.58
N HIS A 89 11.33 2.43 7.65
CA HIS A 89 10.17 3.21 7.25
C HIS A 89 8.91 2.37 7.48
N GLU A 90 7.90 2.98 8.10
CA GLU A 90 6.62 2.33 8.33
C GLU A 90 5.54 3.11 7.59
N LEU A 91 4.83 2.42 6.71
CA LEU A 91 3.75 2.95 5.90
C LEU A 91 2.45 2.27 6.32
N THR A 92 1.39 3.06 6.42
CA THR A 92 0.03 2.55 6.56
C THR A 92 -0.76 2.98 5.34
N VAL A 93 -1.19 2.02 4.54
CA VAL A 93 -2.07 2.25 3.40
C VAL A 93 -3.48 1.85 3.82
N GLN A 94 -4.42 2.75 3.61
CA GLN A 94 -5.84 2.44 3.72
C GLN A 94 -6.32 2.02 2.34
N ALA A 95 -7.10 0.96 2.29
CA ALA A 95 -7.83 0.60 1.10
C ALA A 95 -9.32 0.76 1.35
N LYS A 96 -10.04 1.27 0.37
CA LYS A 96 -11.46 1.59 0.46
C LYS A 96 -12.17 1.10 -0.79
N ASP A 97 -13.28 0.39 -0.61
CA ASP A 97 -14.15 0.00 -1.70
C ASP A 97 -14.84 1.22 -2.35
N GLY A 98 -14.93 1.22 -3.68
CA GLY A 98 -15.57 2.26 -4.48
C GLY A 98 -17.09 2.30 -4.33
N SER A 99 -17.72 1.24 -3.81
CA SER A 99 -19.14 1.21 -3.47
C SER A 99 -19.40 2.01 -2.18
N GLY A 100 -19.72 3.29 -2.35
CA GLY A 100 -20.31 4.08 -1.29
C GLY A 100 -21.70 3.57 -0.95
N SER A 101 -21.81 2.54 -0.11
CA SER A 101 -22.98 2.19 0.71
C SER A 101 -22.54 1.10 1.69
N PRO A 102 -22.68 1.26 3.02
CA PRO A 102 -22.79 0.07 3.85
C PRO A 102 -23.97 -0.72 3.28
N SER A 103 -23.77 -1.99 2.96
CA SER A 103 -24.86 -2.95 2.82
C SER A 103 -25.61 -2.93 4.15
N GLU A 104 -26.60 -2.06 4.23
CA GLU A 104 -27.55 -2.01 5.32
C GLU A 104 -28.42 -3.26 5.16
N GLU A 105 -28.07 -4.30 5.89
CA GLU A 105 -28.95 -5.44 6.15
C GLU A 105 -29.06 -5.62 7.67
N PRO A 106 -30.25 -5.88 8.25
CA PRO A 106 -31.63 -5.69 7.78
C PRO A 106 -32.42 -4.59 8.52
#